data_AF-A0A365ZWK7-F1
#
_entry.id   AF-A0A365ZWK7-F1
#
_cell.length_a   1.000
_cell.length_b   1.000
_cell.length_c   1.000
_cell.angle_alpha   90.00
_cell.angle_beta   90.00
_cell.angle_gamma   90.00
#
_symmetry.space_group_name_H-M   'P 1'
#
loop_
_entity.id
_entity.type
_entity.pdbx_description
1 polymer ?
#
loop_
_entity_poly.entity_id
_entity_poly.type
_entity_poly.pdbx_seq_one_letter_code
_entity_poly.pdbx_strand_id
1 'polypeptide(L)' 'MTAKPDVPGKRRFQLSPGRVIALVVAVVVVVFVVQNRDTVDMHLFTVVITGPLWTALLIVAALGVLTGYLLTRRR' A
#
# COMPACT_ATOMS: atom_id res chain seq x y z
N MET A 1 -20.23 -51.28 -8.63
CA MET A 1 -20.47 -49.86 -8.33
C MET A 1 -19.31 -49.34 -7.49
N THR A 2 -18.28 -48.77 -8.11
CA THR A 2 -17.10 -48.23 -7.42
C THR A 2 -17.16 -46.70 -7.45
N ALA A 3 -17.50 -46.08 -6.33
CA ALA A 3 -17.45 -44.64 -6.17
C ALA A 3 -15.98 -44.18 -6.21
N LYS A 4 -15.65 -43.30 -7.16
CA LYS A 4 -14.35 -42.64 -7.25
C LYS A 4 -14.33 -41.51 -6.21
N PRO A 5 -13.33 -41.43 -5.33
CA PRO A 5 -13.28 -40.35 -4.35
C PRO A 5 -13.04 -39.03 -5.07
N ASP A 6 -13.92 -38.08 -4.78
CA ASP A 6 -13.87 -36.67 -5.11
C ASP A 6 -12.76 -36.02 -4.28
N VAL A 7 -11.56 -35.95 -4.86
CA VAL A 7 -10.43 -35.23 -4.24
C VAL A 7 -10.75 -33.73 -4.27
N PRO A 8 -10.84 -33.04 -3.11
CA PRO A 8 -11.10 -31.61 -3.08
C PRO A 8 -9.96 -30.88 -3.81
N GLY A 9 -10.30 -30.16 -4.89
CA GLY A 9 -9.34 -29.38 -5.65
C GLY A 9 -8.64 -28.36 -4.73
N LYS A 10 -7.32 -28.49 -4.59
CA LYS A 10 -6.51 -27.53 -3.84
C LYS A 10 -6.72 -26.16 -4.48
N ARG A 11 -7.46 -25.27 -3.79
CA ARG A 11 -7.59 -23.87 -4.19
C ARG A 11 -6.19 -23.27 -4.20
N ARG A 12 -5.55 -23.24 -5.37
CA ARG A 12 -4.32 -22.49 -5.57
C ARG A 12 -4.70 -21.05 -5.29
N PHE A 13 -4.18 -20.50 -4.19
CA PHE A 13 -4.20 -19.07 -3.94
C PHE A 13 -3.45 -18.41 -5.09
N GLN A 14 -4.16 -18.08 -6.16
CA GLN A 14 -3.63 -17.26 -7.23
C GLN A 14 -3.52 -15.87 -6.63
N LEU A 15 -2.32 -15.55 -6.15
CA LEU A 15 -1.97 -14.20 -5.74
C LEU A 15 -2.09 -13.32 -6.99
N SER A 16 -3.19 -12.57 -7.07
CA SER A 16 -3.35 -11.54 -8.09
C SER A 16 -2.12 -10.63 -8.04
N PRO A 17 -1.48 -10.32 -9.19
CA PRO A 17 -0.33 -9.41 -9.24
C PRO A 17 -0.60 -8.09 -8.51
N GLY A 18 -1.83 -7.59 -8.56
CA GLY A 18 -2.25 -6.39 -7.84
C GLY A 18 -2.19 -6.52 -6.31
N ARG A 19 -2.48 -7.71 -5.75
CA ARG A 19 -2.36 -7.95 -4.30
C ARG A 19 -0.91 -7.97 -3.84
N VAL A 20 0.00 -8.50 -4.66
CA VAL A 20 1.43 -8.51 -4.36
C VAL A 20 1.97 -7.08 -4.36
N ILE A 21 1.62 -6.29 -5.37
CA ILE A 21 2.02 -4.87 -5.45
C ILE A 21 1.49 -4.09 -4.25
N ALA A 22 0.20 -4.25 -3.89
CA ALA A 22 -0.38 -3.59 -2.73
C ALA A 22 0.33 -3.97 -1.42
N LEU A 23 0.70 -5.24 -1.25
CA LEU A 23 1.44 -5.71 -0.08
C LEU A 23 2.84 -5.09 -0.02
N VAL A 24 3.57 -5.06 -1.15
CA VAL A 24 4.90 -4.46 -1.23
C VAL A 24 4.85 -2.97 -0.88
N VAL A 25 3.88 -2.23 -1.43
CA VAL A 25 3.68 -0.82 -1.11
C VAL A 25 3.38 -0.63 0.38
N ALA A 26 2.53 -1.47 0.98
CA ALA A 26 2.24 -1.40 2.40
C ALA A 26 3.50 -1.62 3.26
N VAL A 27 4.34 -2.61 2.92
CA VAL A 27 5.61 -2.87 3.62
C VAL A 27 6.55 -1.67 3.50
N VAL A 28 6.73 -1.12 2.30
CA VAL A 28 7.57 0.06 2.07
C VAL A 28 7.10 1.24 2.93
N VAL A 29 5.79 1.50 2.96
CA VAL A 29 5.19 2.55 3.79
C VAL A 29 5.50 2.34 5.27
N VAL A 30 5.33 1.13 5.80
CA VAL A 30 5.61 0.83 7.21
C VAL A 30 7.09 1.04 7.54
N VAL A 31 7.99 0.54 6.71
CA VAL A 31 9.44 0.74 6.87
C VAL A 31 9.78 2.23 6.84
N PHE A 32 9.17 2.97 5.91
CA PHE A 32 9.38 4.41 5.77
C PHE A 32 8.97 5.17 7.03
N VAL A 33 7.79 4.88 7.58
CA VAL A 33 7.31 5.45 8.85
C VAL A 33 8.26 5.13 10.00
N VAL A 34 8.73 3.89 10.07
CA VAL A 34 9.61 3.41 11.14
C VAL A 34 10.98 4.09 11.11
N GLN A 35 11.55 4.27 9.91
CA GLN A 35 12.88 4.85 9.71
C GLN A 35 12.90 6.37 9.84
N ASN A 36 11.85 7.08 9.42
CA ASN A 36 11.86 8.54 9.31
C ASN A 36 11.18 9.22 10.51
N ARG A 37 11.27 8.61 11.70
CA ARG A 37 10.60 9.10 12.92
C ARG A 37 11.21 10.39 13.48
N ASP A 38 12.43 10.71 13.06
CA ASP A 38 13.12 11.92 13.50
C ASP A 38 12.41 13.17 12.98
N THR A 39 12.24 14.13 13.88
CA THR A 39 11.63 15.43 13.57
C THR A 39 12.63 16.29 12.81
N VAL A 40 12.28 16.64 11.58
CA VAL A 40 13.06 17.54 10.73
C VAL A 40 12.21 18.76 10.38
N ASP A 41 12.87 19.92 10.29
CA ASP A 41 12.24 21.15 9.84
C ASP A 41 12.03 21.09 8.31
N MET A 42 10.77 21.09 7.88
CA MET A 42 10.40 21.08 6.46
C MET A 42 9.93 22.48 6.03
N HIS A 43 10.60 23.06 5.05
CA HIS A 43 10.21 24.34 4.46
C HIS A 43 9.22 24.10 3.32
N LEU A 44 7.93 24.35 3.56
CA LEU A 44 6.85 24.20 2.58
C LEU A 44 6.42 25.57 2.07
N PHE A 45 6.97 25.98 0.92
CA PHE A 45 6.77 27.27 0.23
C PHE A 45 7.15 28.51 1.06
N THR A 46 6.41 28.80 2.13
CA THR A 46 6.66 29.91 3.07
C THR A 46 6.49 29.50 4.53
N VAL A 47 6.01 28.27 4.79
CA VAL A 47 5.67 27.78 6.12
C VAL A 47 6.68 26.72 6.53
N VAL A 48 7.27 26.87 7.71
CA VAL A 48 8.10 25.84 8.34
C VAL A 48 7.17 24.90 9.09
N ILE A 49 7.10 23.66 8.64
CA ILE A 49 6.34 22.60 9.30
C ILE A 49 7.37 21.67 9.92
N THR A 50 7.43 21.66 11.25
CA THR A 50 8.28 20.73 11.99
C THR A 50 7.49 19.46 12.23
N GLY A 51 8.00 18.35 11.70
CA GLY A 51 7.35 17.07 11.86
C GLY A 51 8.14 15.94 11.25
N PRO A 52 7.68 14.69 11.43
CA PRO A 52 8.32 13.55 10.82
C PRO A 52 8.09 13.57 9.31
N LEU A 53 9.14 13.41 8.50
CA LEU A 53 9.06 13.43 7.03
C LEU A 53 8.06 12.41 6.47
N TRP A 54 7.88 11.28 7.15
CA TRP A 54 6.89 10.26 6.77
C TRP A 54 5.44 10.74 6.75
N THR A 55 5.08 11.77 7.53
CA THR A 55 3.69 12.27 7.54
C THR A 55 3.31 12.89 6.20
N ALA A 56 4.16 13.76 5.66
CA ALA A 56 3.95 14.39 4.37
C ALA A 56 3.90 13.36 3.23
N LEU A 57 4.82 12.39 3.23
CA LEU A 57 4.85 11.33 2.21
C LEU A 57 3.66 10.38 2.30
N LEU A 58 3.18 10.04 3.50
CA LEU A 58 1.95 9.27 3.67
C LEU A 58 0.74 9.99 3.09
N ILE A 59 0.61 11.29 3.32
CA ILE A 59 -0.49 12.09 2.79
C ILE A 59 -0.47 12.05 1.26
N VAL A 60 0.68 12.33 0.65
CA VAL A 60 0.81 12.33 -0.82
C VAL A 60 0.58 10.93 -1.40
N ALA A 61 1.11 9.88 -0.76
CA ALA A 61 0.89 8.49 -1.18
C ALA A 61 -0.59 8.10 -1.10
N ALA A 62 -1.27 8.43 0.00
CA ALA A 62 -2.70 8.17 0.16
C ALA A 62 -3.54 8.90 -0.88
N LEU A 63 -3.20 10.16 -1.18
CA LEU A 63 -3.83 10.93 -2.26
C LEU A 63 -3.62 10.25 -3.62
N GLY A 64 -2.39 9.85 -3.95
CA GLY A 64 -2.09 9.15 -5.20
C GLY A 64 -2.86 7.84 -5.36
N VAL A 65 -2.96 7.04 -4.29
CA VAL A 65 -3.77 5.80 -4.26
C VAL A 65 -5.25 6.11 -4.45
N LEU A 66 -5.77 7.13 -3.75
CA LEU A 66 -7.17 7.53 -3.85
C LEU A 66 -7.50 8.00 -5.28
N THR A 67 -6.63 8.82 -5.87
CA THR A 67 -6.75 9.26 -7.27
C THR A 67 -6.73 8.06 -8.21
N GLY A 68 -5.76 7.15 -8.08
CA GLY A 68 -5.66 5.94 -8.90
C GLY A 68 -6.92 5.07 -8.80
N TYR A 69 -7.40 4.81 -7.57
CA TYR A 69 -8.62 4.05 -7.32
C TYR A 69 -9.85 4.70 -7.98
N LEU A 70 -10.03 6.02 -7.82
CA LEU A 70 -11.14 6.74 -8.43
C LEU A 70 -11.10 6.72 -9.97
N LEU A 71 -9.90 6.77 -10.57
CA LEU A 71 -9.72 6.66 -12.02
C LEU A 71 -10.01 5.24 -12.53
N THR A 72 -9.55 4.20 -11.83
CA THR A 72 -9.82 2.81 -12.20
C THR A 72 -11.28 2.43 -11.99
N ARG A 73 -11.99 3.01 -11.01
CA ARG A 73 -13.41 2.73 -10.74
C ARG A 73 -14.36 3.22 -11.85
N ARG A 74 -13.93 4.13 -12.71
CA ARG A 74 -14.73 4.67 -13.82
C ARG A 74 -14.60 3.88 -15.13
N ARG A 75 -13.76 2.84 -15.17
CA ARG A 75 -13.70 1.85 -16.27
C ARG A 75 -14.27 0.54 -15.79
#